data_AF-A0A7V0MBC2-F1
#
_entry.id   AF-A0A7V0MBC2-F1
#
_cell.length_a   1.000
_cell.length_b   1.000
_cell.length_c   1.000
_cell.angle_alpha   90.00
_cell.angle_beta   90.00
_cell.angle_gamma   90.00
#
_symmetry.space_group_name_H-M   'P 1'
#
loop_
_entity.id
_entity.type
_entity.pdbx_description
1 polymer ?
#
loop_
_entity_poly.entity_id
_entity_poly.type
_entity_poly.pdbx_seq_one_letter_code
_entity_poly.pdbx_strand_id
1 'polypeptide(L)'
;MGRHAGRPWLPDPIIKEHFKDIARRDKWSRTLITLDGRLKVELIVLKLTGKARELYGKYAVVYDERVIPGYQYGRDVVGLIFYLRHKYRMSYDEIIDHLKQFNINIDKSRVSRLLRLGEVAFMKKSLEKTLEELKRRGNAILVIDGAQPEKGQPAVWFALEVTTGKPLLVRVLDSQDTDSIVRFLKEVRGILDDVKVKAVVSDGQREIREAVKKVFPEAEHQLCQFHYLKNVARRIIELDRKLAKNLRREVRRLKEFRDGRKLASRGFKKRSLS
;
A
#
# COMPACT_ATOMS: atom_id res chain seq x y z
N MET A 1 -17.61 0.84 -21.60
CA MET A 1 -16.68 -0.32 -21.47
C MET A 1 -16.64 -1.03 -22.83
N GLY A 2 -15.46 -1.33 -23.37
CA GLY A 2 -15.33 -1.96 -24.70
C GLY A 2 -15.64 -3.47 -24.69
N ARG A 3 -15.90 -4.05 -25.87
CA ARG A 3 -16.31 -5.47 -26.14
C ARG A 3 -15.34 -6.57 -25.63
N HIS A 4 -14.26 -6.19 -24.94
CA HIS A 4 -13.17 -7.07 -24.52
C HIS A 4 -12.82 -6.91 -23.02
N ALA A 5 -13.61 -6.14 -22.27
CA ALA A 5 -13.45 -6.05 -20.81
C ALA A 5 -13.59 -7.46 -20.19
N GLY A 6 -12.64 -7.85 -19.34
CA GLY A 6 -12.65 -9.13 -18.65
C GLY A 6 -11.99 -10.31 -19.38
N ARG A 7 -11.48 -10.14 -20.61
CA ARG A 7 -10.69 -11.19 -21.29
C ARG A 7 -9.29 -11.28 -20.70
N PRO A 8 -8.72 -12.49 -20.51
CA PRO A 8 -7.36 -12.63 -19.99
C PRO A 8 -6.34 -12.04 -20.96
N TRP A 9 -5.34 -11.37 -20.39
CA TRP A 9 -4.14 -10.99 -21.11
C TRP A 9 -3.18 -12.18 -21.13
N LEU A 10 -2.71 -12.54 -22.32
CA LEU A 10 -1.65 -13.54 -22.47
C LEU A 10 -0.33 -12.84 -22.87
N PRO A 11 0.74 -12.96 -22.07
CA PRO A 11 2.06 -12.51 -22.47
C PRO A 11 2.71 -13.49 -23.46
N ASP A 12 3.72 -13.01 -24.20
CA ASP A 12 4.39 -13.75 -25.27
C ASP A 12 4.85 -15.18 -24.92
N PRO A 13 5.41 -15.48 -23.72
CA PRO A 13 5.80 -16.84 -23.37
C PRO A 13 4.63 -17.84 -23.42
N ILE A 14 3.47 -17.45 -22.89
CA ILE A 14 2.26 -18.30 -22.87
C ILE A 14 1.71 -18.49 -24.28
N ILE A 15 1.79 -17.45 -25.12
CA ILE A 15 1.38 -17.54 -26.52
C ILE A 15 2.27 -18.53 -27.29
N LYS A 16 3.58 -18.53 -27.03
CA LYS A 16 4.54 -19.45 -27.65
C LYS A 16 4.26 -20.90 -27.23
N GLU A 17 4.02 -21.13 -25.94
CA GLU A 17 3.68 -22.45 -25.40
C GLU A 17 2.41 -23.03 -26.06
N HIS A 18 1.39 -22.20 -26.24
CA HIS A 18 0.09 -22.60 -26.79
C HIS A 18 -0.10 -22.22 -28.27
N PHE A 19 0.98 -22.06 -29.04
CA PHE A 19 0.88 -21.54 -30.41
C PHE A 19 -0.05 -22.38 -31.31
N LYS A 20 -0.01 -23.72 -31.16
CA LYS A 20 -0.83 -24.68 -31.91
C LYS A 20 -2.33 -24.58 -31.57
N ASP A 21 -2.66 -24.02 -30.40
CA ASP A 21 -4.03 -23.86 -29.91
C ASP A 21 -4.66 -22.52 -30.33
N ILE A 22 -4.02 -21.75 -31.22
CA ILE A 22 -4.52 -20.46 -31.70
C ILE A 22 -5.23 -20.66 -33.04
N ALA A 23 -6.56 -20.66 -33.02
CA ALA A 23 -7.37 -20.84 -34.22
C ALA A 23 -7.50 -19.58 -35.08
N ARG A 24 -7.43 -18.38 -34.47
CA ARG A 24 -7.54 -17.12 -35.20
C ARG A 24 -6.89 -15.96 -34.44
N ARG A 25 -6.38 -14.98 -35.18
CA ARG A 25 -5.86 -13.71 -34.68
C ARG A 25 -6.60 -12.55 -35.33
N ASP A 26 -7.30 -11.77 -34.53
CA ASP A 26 -8.00 -10.57 -34.97
C ASP A 26 -7.24 -9.33 -34.47
N LYS A 27 -6.93 -8.39 -35.38
CA LYS A 27 -6.30 -7.12 -34.99
C LYS A 27 -7.36 -6.09 -34.66
N TRP A 28 -7.13 -5.38 -33.56
CA TRP A 28 -7.94 -4.27 -33.10
C TRP A 28 -7.03 -3.09 -32.84
N SER A 29 -7.54 -1.87 -32.97
CA SER A 29 -6.78 -0.68 -32.59
C SER A 29 -7.54 0.12 -31.56
N ARG A 30 -6.80 0.81 -30.70
CA ARG A 30 -7.35 1.79 -29.78
C ARG A 30 -6.36 2.93 -29.55
N THR A 31 -6.86 4.04 -29.07
CA THR A 31 -6.02 5.16 -28.64
C THR A 31 -5.52 4.91 -27.22
N LEU A 32 -4.22 5.12 -27.01
CA LEU A 32 -3.54 5.15 -25.71
C LEU A 32 -3.05 6.57 -25.47
N ILE A 33 -3.27 7.09 -24.26
CA ILE A 33 -2.73 8.39 -23.83
C ILE A 33 -1.41 8.13 -23.10
N THR A 34 -0.32 8.68 -23.63
CA THR A 34 1.05 8.59 -23.11
C THR A 34 1.61 9.99 -22.86
N LEU A 35 2.78 10.09 -22.24
CA LEU A 35 3.49 11.35 -22.04
C LEU A 35 3.93 11.96 -23.38
N ASP A 36 4.21 11.13 -24.38
CA ASP A 36 4.54 11.56 -25.75
C ASP A 36 3.29 11.91 -26.60
N GLY A 37 2.10 11.91 -26.00
CA GLY A 37 0.84 12.25 -26.66
C GLY A 37 -0.09 11.04 -26.90
N ARG A 38 -0.93 11.11 -27.94
CA ARG A 38 -1.93 10.07 -28.22
C ARG A 38 -1.40 9.10 -29.26
N LEU A 39 -1.21 7.84 -28.86
CA LEU A 39 -0.74 6.78 -29.74
C LEU A 39 -1.90 5.87 -30.16
N LYS A 40 -1.93 5.45 -31.42
CA LYS A 40 -2.80 4.36 -31.87
C LYS A 40 -2.06 3.05 -31.67
N VAL A 41 -2.51 2.24 -30.73
CA VAL A 41 -1.90 0.94 -30.41
C VAL A 41 -2.75 -0.19 -30.96
N GLU A 42 -2.09 -1.22 -31.51
CA GLU A 42 -2.75 -2.45 -31.93
C GLU A 42 -2.86 -3.42 -30.75
N LEU A 43 -3.98 -4.14 -30.71
CA LEU A 43 -4.25 -5.26 -29.81
C LEU A 43 -4.54 -6.48 -30.67
N ILE A 44 -3.98 -7.62 -30.29
CA ILE A 44 -4.26 -8.88 -30.98
C ILE A 44 -5.24 -9.67 -30.11
N VAL A 45 -6.42 -9.97 -30.65
CA VAL A 45 -7.41 -10.84 -30.01
C VAL A 45 -7.23 -12.24 -30.56
N LEU A 46 -6.92 -13.19 -29.67
CA LEU A 46 -6.73 -14.59 -30.01
C LEU A 46 -8.04 -15.35 -29.77
N LYS A 47 -8.48 -16.13 -30.76
CA LYS A 47 -9.50 -17.17 -30.58
C LYS A 47 -8.77 -18.46 -30.22
N LEU A 48 -9.01 -18.97 -29.02
CA LEU A 48 -8.32 -20.14 -28.49
C LEU A 48 -9.13 -21.42 -28.74
N THR A 49 -8.42 -22.51 -28.94
CA THR A 49 -8.91 -23.89 -29.06
C THR A 49 -8.10 -24.82 -28.16
N GLY A 50 -8.44 -26.12 -28.15
CA GLY A 50 -7.67 -27.13 -27.41
C GLY A 50 -7.44 -26.79 -25.93
N LYS A 51 -6.23 -27.11 -25.45
CA LYS A 51 -5.83 -26.91 -24.05
C LYS A 51 -5.84 -25.44 -23.64
N ALA A 52 -5.43 -24.54 -24.53
CA ALA A 52 -5.46 -23.11 -24.24
C ALA A 52 -6.88 -22.59 -23.96
N ARG A 53 -7.91 -23.13 -24.64
CA ARG A 53 -9.30 -22.75 -24.38
C ARG A 53 -9.78 -23.21 -23.01
N GLU A 54 -9.36 -24.39 -22.56
CA GLU A 54 -9.71 -24.92 -21.24
C GLU A 54 -9.10 -24.06 -20.12
N LEU A 55 -7.86 -23.62 -20.31
CA LEU A 55 -7.13 -22.82 -19.31
C LEU A 55 -7.53 -21.35 -19.28
N TYR A 56 -7.68 -20.72 -20.46
CA TYR A 56 -7.80 -19.26 -20.59
C TYR A 56 -9.13 -18.82 -21.20
N GLY A 57 -10.04 -19.75 -21.45
CA GLY A 57 -11.33 -19.48 -22.07
C GLY A 57 -11.24 -19.27 -23.57
N LYS A 58 -12.38 -18.90 -24.19
CA LYS A 58 -12.54 -18.85 -25.65
C LYS A 58 -11.71 -17.76 -26.34
N TYR A 59 -11.44 -16.65 -25.65
CA TYR A 59 -10.73 -15.51 -26.21
C TYR A 59 -9.71 -14.94 -25.23
N ALA A 60 -8.53 -14.63 -25.75
CA ALA A 60 -7.48 -13.90 -25.05
C ALA A 60 -7.07 -12.64 -25.81
N VAL A 61 -6.37 -11.74 -25.13
CA VAL A 61 -5.84 -10.50 -25.73
C VAL A 61 -4.33 -10.43 -25.51
N VAL A 62 -3.62 -9.97 -26.53
CA VAL A 62 -2.21 -9.58 -26.49
C VAL A 62 -2.17 -8.05 -26.55
N TYR A 63 -1.54 -7.45 -25.56
CA TYR A 63 -1.40 -6.00 -25.44
C TYR A 63 0.02 -5.58 -25.77
N ASP A 64 0.16 -4.42 -26.42
CA ASP A 64 1.40 -3.66 -26.43
C ASP A 64 1.89 -3.41 -24.99
N GLU A 65 3.20 -3.45 -24.77
CA GLU A 65 3.81 -3.36 -23.43
C GLU A 65 3.46 -2.06 -22.69
N ARG A 66 3.14 -0.99 -23.41
CA ARG A 66 2.75 0.31 -22.82
C ARG A 66 1.33 0.28 -22.28
N VAL A 67 0.52 -0.68 -22.70
CA VAL A 67 -0.91 -0.76 -22.37
C VAL A 67 -1.11 -1.44 -21.02
N ILE A 68 -2.05 -0.88 -20.26
CA ILE A 68 -2.64 -1.53 -19.10
C ILE A 68 -4.08 -1.93 -19.47
N PRO A 69 -4.45 -3.22 -19.38
CA PRO A 69 -5.79 -3.70 -19.72
C PRO A 69 -6.89 -2.94 -18.97
N GLY A 70 -7.88 -2.40 -19.70
CA GLY A 70 -8.99 -1.64 -19.12
C GLY A 70 -8.70 -0.19 -18.74
N TYR A 71 -7.50 0.33 -19.01
CA TYR A 71 -7.14 1.73 -18.79
C TYR A 71 -6.83 2.42 -20.12
N GLN A 72 -7.11 3.72 -20.22
CA GLN A 72 -6.81 4.53 -21.42
C GLN A 72 -5.41 5.17 -21.38
N TYR A 73 -4.76 5.14 -20.22
CA TYR A 73 -3.45 5.74 -19.98
C TYR A 73 -2.36 4.66 -20.01
N GLY A 74 -1.20 5.03 -20.55
CA GLY A 74 -0.02 4.19 -20.60
C GLY A 74 0.64 4.00 -19.23
N ARG A 75 1.55 3.02 -19.18
CA ARG A 75 2.37 2.74 -17.98
C ARG A 75 3.25 3.92 -17.57
N ASP A 76 3.72 4.70 -18.53
CA ASP A 76 4.49 5.93 -18.36
C ASP A 76 3.71 7.00 -17.58
N VAL A 77 2.44 7.23 -17.93
CA VAL A 77 1.57 8.18 -17.20
C VAL A 77 1.32 7.70 -15.78
N VAL A 78 1.04 6.41 -15.59
CA VAL A 78 0.88 5.81 -14.25
C VAL A 78 2.15 5.96 -13.42
N GLY A 79 3.31 5.68 -14.03
CA GLY A 79 4.62 5.83 -13.40
C GLY A 79 4.91 7.26 -12.98
N LEU A 80 4.60 8.24 -13.83
CA LEU A 80 4.78 9.66 -13.51
C LEU A 80 3.88 10.08 -12.35
N ILE A 81 2.58 9.74 -12.38
CA ILE A 81 1.64 10.05 -11.29
C ILE A 81 2.15 9.47 -9.96
N PHE A 82 2.55 8.20 -9.96
CA PHE A 82 3.12 7.54 -8.79
C PHE A 82 4.38 8.27 -8.30
N TYR A 83 5.31 8.58 -9.20
CA TYR A 83 6.56 9.25 -8.88
C TYR A 83 6.33 10.64 -8.26
N LEU A 84 5.50 11.48 -8.88
CA LEU A 84 5.16 12.81 -8.39
C LEU A 84 4.53 12.76 -6.99
N ARG A 85 3.60 11.82 -6.78
CA ARG A 85 2.92 11.66 -5.50
C ARG A 85 3.88 11.23 -4.38
N HIS A 86 4.75 10.25 -4.62
CA HIS A 86 5.56 9.67 -3.55
C HIS A 86 6.91 10.37 -3.36
N LYS A 87 7.53 10.88 -4.43
CA LYS A 87 8.81 11.59 -4.36
C LYS A 87 8.64 13.04 -3.94
N TYR A 88 7.69 13.75 -4.54
CA TYR A 88 7.51 15.21 -4.35
C TYR A 88 6.29 15.56 -3.48
N ARG A 89 5.51 14.56 -3.03
CA ARG A 89 4.34 14.75 -2.16
C ARG A 89 3.25 15.64 -2.77
N MET A 90 3.21 15.75 -4.10
CA MET A 90 2.21 16.56 -4.79
C MET A 90 0.78 16.08 -4.48
N SER A 91 -0.12 17.03 -4.27
CA SER A 91 -1.56 16.86 -4.21
C SER A 91 -2.13 16.41 -5.55
N TYR A 92 -3.39 15.97 -5.57
CA TYR A 92 -4.02 15.55 -6.82
C TYR A 92 -4.21 16.74 -7.78
N ASP A 93 -4.46 17.95 -7.25
CA ASP A 93 -4.53 19.17 -8.08
C ASP A 93 -3.19 19.49 -8.73
N GLU A 94 -2.10 19.49 -7.94
CA GLU A 94 -0.76 19.72 -8.47
C GLU A 94 -0.35 18.68 -9.52
N ILE A 95 -0.73 17.41 -9.33
CA ILE A 95 -0.49 16.36 -10.33
C ILE A 95 -1.29 16.62 -11.61
N ILE A 96 -2.57 17.01 -11.50
CA ILE A 96 -3.39 17.35 -12.66
C ILE A 96 -2.78 18.52 -13.42
N ASP A 97 -2.37 19.57 -12.71
CA ASP A 97 -1.73 20.74 -13.32
C ASP A 97 -0.40 20.37 -13.99
N HIS A 98 0.42 19.53 -13.34
CA HIS A 98 1.65 19.02 -13.93
C HIS A 98 1.39 18.24 -15.22
N LEU A 99 0.33 17.43 -15.28
CA LEU A 99 0.02 16.61 -16.46
C LEU A 99 -0.41 17.44 -17.70
N LYS A 100 -0.84 18.70 -17.52
CA LYS A 100 -1.19 19.60 -18.63
C LYS A 100 -0.03 19.87 -19.58
N GLN A 101 1.22 19.86 -19.09
CA GLN A 101 2.40 20.06 -19.93
C GLN A 101 2.58 18.93 -20.97
N PHE A 102 1.99 17.77 -20.72
CA PHE A 102 1.95 16.62 -21.63
C PHE A 102 0.65 16.56 -22.45
N ASN A 103 -0.15 17.64 -22.44
CA ASN A 103 -1.49 17.69 -23.04
C ASN A 103 -2.45 16.61 -22.50
N ILE A 104 -2.26 16.20 -21.25
CA ILE A 104 -3.10 15.21 -20.56
C ILE A 104 -4.09 15.94 -19.66
N ASN A 105 -5.36 15.94 -20.08
CA ASN A 105 -6.47 16.47 -19.29
C ASN A 105 -7.18 15.32 -18.57
N ILE A 106 -7.06 15.28 -17.25
CA ILE A 106 -7.56 14.19 -16.39
C ILE A 106 -8.20 14.74 -15.12
N ASP A 107 -9.24 14.08 -14.62
CA ASP A 107 -9.90 14.44 -13.37
C ASP A 107 -9.28 13.73 -12.15
N LYS A 108 -9.59 14.25 -10.95
CA LYS A 108 -9.09 13.73 -9.67
C LYS A 108 -9.40 12.26 -9.44
N SER A 109 -10.59 11.78 -9.84
CA SER A 109 -11.00 10.39 -9.64
C SER A 109 -10.12 9.46 -10.48
N ARG A 110 -9.87 9.83 -11.74
CA ARG A 110 -8.95 9.09 -12.61
C ARG A 110 -7.52 9.13 -12.10
N VAL A 111 -6.98 10.28 -11.67
CA VAL A 111 -5.65 10.35 -11.03
C VAL A 111 -5.56 9.41 -9.83
N SER A 112 -6.55 9.45 -8.94
CA SER A 112 -6.60 8.57 -7.77
C SER A 112 -6.61 7.09 -8.14
N ARG A 113 -7.34 6.72 -9.20
CA ARG A 113 -7.38 5.33 -9.70
C ARG A 113 -6.04 4.90 -10.32
N LEU A 114 -5.39 5.77 -11.09
CA LEU A 114 -4.07 5.49 -11.68
C LEU A 114 -2.97 5.41 -10.61
N LEU A 115 -3.03 6.28 -9.60
CA LEU A 115 -2.12 6.23 -8.45
C LEU A 115 -2.23 4.88 -7.73
N ARG A 116 -3.45 4.44 -7.39
CA ARG A 116 -3.66 3.13 -6.75
C ARG A 116 -3.09 1.98 -7.57
N LEU A 117 -3.24 2.04 -8.89
CA LEU A 117 -2.65 1.04 -9.78
C LEU A 117 -1.11 1.05 -9.70
N GLY A 118 -0.50 2.23 -9.72
CA GLY A 118 0.95 2.39 -9.54
C GLY A 118 1.44 1.88 -8.18
N GLU A 119 0.70 2.17 -7.10
CA GLU A 119 1.00 1.70 -5.74
C GLU A 119 0.98 0.17 -5.66
N VAL A 120 -0.06 -0.48 -6.20
CA VAL A 120 -0.14 -1.95 -6.22
C VAL A 120 1.00 -2.57 -7.03
N ALA A 121 1.31 -2.01 -8.21
CA ALA A 121 2.40 -2.48 -9.04
C ALA A 121 3.77 -2.33 -8.34
N PHE A 122 3.99 -1.19 -7.68
CA PHE A 122 5.19 -0.94 -6.90
C PHE A 122 5.31 -1.90 -5.71
N MET A 123 4.24 -2.09 -4.94
CA MET A 123 4.23 -3.02 -3.82
C MET A 123 4.56 -4.45 -4.25
N LYS A 124 3.95 -4.93 -5.35
CA LYS A 124 4.25 -6.25 -5.90
C LYS A 124 5.72 -6.37 -6.27
N LYS A 125 6.28 -5.39 -7.00
CA LYS A 125 7.68 -5.44 -7.41
C LYS A 125 8.65 -5.32 -6.24
N SER A 126 8.29 -4.51 -5.24
CA SER A 126 9.05 -4.37 -4.00
C SER A 126 9.09 -5.70 -3.24
N LEU A 127 7.94 -6.39 -3.13
CA LEU A 127 7.83 -7.69 -2.48
C LEU A 127 8.68 -8.74 -3.20
N GLU A 128 8.58 -8.85 -4.53
CA GLU A 128 9.40 -9.78 -5.34
C GLU A 128 10.90 -9.60 -5.03
N LYS A 129 11.40 -8.36 -5.07
CA LYS A 129 12.80 -8.05 -4.78
C LYS A 129 13.19 -8.40 -3.35
N THR A 130 12.31 -8.11 -2.38
CA THR A 130 12.53 -8.50 -0.98
C THR A 130 12.66 -10.02 -0.88
N LEU A 131 11.72 -10.78 -1.45
CA LEU A 131 11.75 -12.24 -1.38
C LEU A 131 13.01 -12.84 -2.02
N GLU A 132 13.45 -12.32 -3.17
CA GLU A 132 14.72 -12.72 -3.80
C GLU A 132 15.92 -12.49 -2.85
N GLU A 133 15.95 -11.35 -2.16
CA GLU A 133 16.99 -11.04 -1.18
C GLU A 133 16.97 -11.97 0.03
N LEU A 134 15.78 -12.27 0.55
CA LEU A 134 15.62 -13.18 1.68
C LEU A 134 16.00 -14.63 1.32
N LYS A 135 15.67 -15.07 0.11
CA LYS A 135 16.11 -16.38 -0.41
C LYS A 135 17.62 -16.45 -0.50
N ARG A 136 18.29 -15.42 -1.03
CA ARG A 136 19.77 -15.35 -1.05
C ARG A 136 20.38 -15.37 0.34
N ARG A 137 19.77 -14.71 1.32
CA ARG A 137 20.24 -14.68 2.71
C ARG A 137 19.90 -15.96 3.49
N GLY A 138 18.91 -16.73 3.03
CA GLY A 138 18.42 -17.94 3.68
C GLY A 138 17.58 -17.71 4.94
N ASN A 139 17.27 -16.46 5.30
CA ASN A 139 16.41 -16.17 6.45
C ASN A 139 15.70 -14.81 6.41
N ALA A 140 14.61 -14.72 7.15
CA ALA A 140 13.85 -13.50 7.43
C ALA A 140 13.87 -13.16 8.92
N ILE A 141 13.86 -11.86 9.22
CA ILE A 141 13.60 -11.32 10.56
C ILE A 141 12.35 -10.46 10.44
N LEU A 142 11.32 -10.77 11.22
CA LEU A 142 10.00 -10.16 11.07
C LEU A 142 9.72 -9.14 12.17
N VAL A 143 9.08 -8.03 11.82
CA VAL A 143 8.30 -7.23 12.77
C VAL A 143 6.83 -7.52 12.56
N ILE A 144 6.13 -7.88 13.62
CA ILE A 144 4.68 -8.06 13.63
C ILE A 144 4.07 -7.04 14.57
N ASP A 145 3.14 -6.24 14.05
CA ASP A 145 2.47 -5.21 14.84
C ASP A 145 1.08 -4.90 14.27
N GLY A 146 0.22 -4.40 15.15
CA GLY A 146 -1.16 -4.02 14.85
C GLY A 146 -1.40 -2.57 15.22
N ALA A 147 -1.76 -1.75 14.24
CA ALA A 147 -2.11 -0.35 14.44
C ALA A 147 -3.62 -0.15 14.29
N GLN A 148 -4.27 0.37 15.34
CA GLN A 148 -5.67 0.77 15.27
C GLN A 148 -5.74 2.27 14.89
N PRO A 149 -6.23 2.62 13.69
CA PRO A 149 -6.26 4.02 13.24
C PRO A 149 -7.26 4.85 14.05
N GLU A 150 -8.42 4.28 14.39
CA GLU A 150 -9.46 4.92 15.19
C GLU A 150 -10.08 3.91 16.17
N LYS A 151 -10.44 4.38 17.37
CA LYS A 151 -11.02 3.51 18.41
C LYS A 151 -12.33 2.89 17.90
N GLY A 152 -12.40 1.56 17.89
CA GLY A 152 -13.57 0.81 17.44
C GLY A 152 -13.54 0.41 15.96
N GLN A 153 -12.57 0.90 15.18
CA GLN A 153 -12.33 0.38 13.82
C GLN A 153 -11.42 -0.86 13.87
N PRO A 154 -11.55 -1.77 12.89
CA PRO A 154 -10.62 -2.90 12.73
C PRO A 154 -9.15 -2.45 12.71
N ALA A 155 -8.27 -3.29 13.27
CA ALA A 155 -6.84 -2.98 13.32
C ALA A 155 -6.17 -3.33 11.99
N VAL A 156 -5.25 -2.47 11.53
CA VAL A 156 -4.38 -2.76 10.41
C VAL A 156 -3.14 -3.46 10.95
N TRP A 157 -2.95 -4.70 10.54
CA TRP A 157 -1.81 -5.54 10.87
C TRP A 157 -0.80 -5.55 9.76
N PHE A 158 0.47 -5.51 10.13
CA PHE A 158 1.58 -5.54 9.19
C PHE A 158 2.66 -6.52 9.65
N ALA A 159 3.21 -7.23 8.67
CA ALA A 159 4.40 -8.04 8.79
C ALA A 159 5.46 -7.38 7.91
N LEU A 160 6.50 -6.83 8.54
CA LEU A 160 7.62 -6.20 7.86
C LEU A 160 8.84 -7.10 7.98
N GLU A 161 9.71 -7.04 6.98
CA GLU A 161 11.04 -7.58 7.10
C GLU A 161 11.97 -6.50 7.67
N VAL A 162 12.69 -6.82 8.74
CA VAL A 162 13.45 -5.85 9.56
C VAL A 162 14.56 -5.17 8.78
N THR A 163 15.37 -5.92 8.03
CA THR A 163 16.60 -5.38 7.42
C THR A 163 16.34 -4.46 6.24
N THR A 164 15.30 -4.77 5.47
CA THR A 164 14.88 -3.99 4.30
C THR A 164 13.87 -2.90 4.69
N GLY A 165 13.25 -3.02 5.87
CA GLY A 165 12.16 -2.15 6.33
C GLY A 165 10.90 -2.24 5.46
N LYS A 166 10.77 -3.29 4.63
CA LYS A 166 9.69 -3.41 3.65
C LYS A 166 8.57 -4.32 4.15
N PRO A 167 7.31 -4.01 3.81
CA PRO A 167 6.19 -4.87 4.13
C PRO A 167 6.21 -6.15 3.30
N LEU A 168 6.02 -7.28 3.98
CA LEU A 168 5.70 -8.57 3.37
C LEU A 168 4.18 -8.73 3.22
N LEU A 169 3.44 -8.32 4.25
CA LEU A 169 1.98 -8.43 4.27
C LEU A 169 1.35 -7.30 5.08
N VAL A 170 0.24 -6.78 4.58
CA VAL A 170 -0.65 -5.87 5.32
C VAL A 170 -2.07 -6.39 5.20
N ARG A 171 -2.78 -6.46 6.32
CA ARG A 171 -4.19 -6.90 6.40
C ARG A 171 -4.95 -6.07 7.41
N VAL A 172 -6.24 -5.91 7.16
CA VAL A 172 -7.18 -5.46 8.19
C VAL A 172 -7.68 -6.73 8.87
N LEU A 173 -7.57 -6.80 10.20
CA LEU A 173 -8.13 -7.89 11.00
C LEU A 173 -9.31 -7.39 11.81
N ASP A 174 -10.42 -8.12 11.75
CA ASP A 174 -11.66 -7.79 12.47
C ASP A 174 -11.54 -8.04 13.99
N SER A 175 -10.60 -8.90 14.40
CA SER A 175 -10.30 -9.20 15.80
C SER A 175 -8.79 -9.30 16.04
N GLN A 176 -8.37 -9.07 17.29
CA GLN A 176 -6.97 -9.19 17.74
C GLN A 176 -6.76 -10.45 18.60
N ASP A 177 -7.63 -11.46 18.44
CA ASP A 177 -7.46 -12.75 19.10
C ASP A 177 -6.34 -13.59 18.47
N THR A 178 -5.88 -14.58 19.23
CA THR A 178 -4.79 -15.48 18.81
C THR A 178 -5.08 -16.15 17.45
N ASP A 179 -6.31 -16.58 17.17
CA ASP A 179 -6.62 -17.33 15.95
C ASP A 179 -6.61 -16.44 14.70
N SER A 180 -7.10 -15.21 14.81
CA SER A 180 -6.99 -14.19 13.76
C SER A 180 -5.54 -13.87 13.44
N ILE A 181 -4.69 -13.71 14.46
CA ILE A 181 -3.26 -13.46 14.27
C ILE A 181 -2.57 -14.70 13.67
N VAL A 182 -2.93 -15.92 14.10
CA VAL A 182 -2.41 -17.17 13.51
C VAL A 182 -2.73 -17.24 12.01
N ARG A 183 -3.96 -16.92 11.59
CA ARG A 183 -4.32 -16.90 10.16
C ARG A 183 -3.45 -15.93 9.37
N PHE A 184 -3.29 -14.71 9.89
CA PHE A 184 -2.42 -13.70 9.31
C PHE A 184 -0.96 -14.19 9.18
N LEU A 185 -0.40 -14.76 10.25
CA LEU A 185 0.97 -15.27 10.24
C LEU A 185 1.16 -16.48 9.32
N LYS A 186 0.13 -17.31 9.11
CA LYS A 186 0.15 -18.39 8.12
C LYS A 186 0.22 -17.85 6.69
N GLU A 187 -0.48 -16.75 6.38
CA GLU A 187 -0.32 -16.07 5.09
C GLU A 187 1.13 -15.57 4.92
N VAL A 188 1.71 -14.96 5.95
CA VAL A 188 3.12 -14.52 5.93
C VAL A 188 4.06 -15.71 5.68
N ARG A 189 3.84 -16.84 6.36
CA ARG A 189 4.59 -18.07 6.13
C ARG A 189 4.49 -18.54 4.68
N GLY A 190 3.29 -18.51 4.10
CA GLY A 190 3.08 -18.87 2.69
C GLY A 190 3.79 -17.95 1.70
N ILE A 191 3.87 -16.65 2.00
CA ILE A 191 4.62 -15.66 1.19
C ILE A 191 6.13 -15.91 1.25
N LEU A 192 6.63 -16.30 2.43
CA LEU A 192 8.05 -16.59 2.65
C LEU A 192 8.50 -17.92 2.06
N ASP A 193 7.57 -18.82 1.72
CA ASP A 193 7.86 -20.12 1.12
C ASP A 193 8.85 -20.93 1.97
N ASP A 194 10.04 -21.21 1.44
CA ASP A 194 11.12 -21.97 2.07
C ASP A 194 12.04 -21.12 2.98
N VAL A 195 11.86 -19.80 3.01
CA VAL A 195 12.70 -18.90 3.80
C VAL A 195 12.47 -19.12 5.30
N LYS A 196 13.53 -19.50 6.03
CA LYS A 196 13.48 -19.65 7.49
C LYS A 196 13.23 -18.31 8.18
N VAL A 197 12.22 -18.23 9.04
CA VAL A 197 12.09 -17.10 9.97
C VAL A 197 13.05 -17.32 11.13
N LYS A 198 14.11 -16.52 11.19
CA LYS A 198 15.13 -16.59 12.24
C LYS A 198 14.64 -15.98 13.55
N ALA A 199 13.94 -14.85 13.45
CA ALA A 199 13.45 -14.13 14.61
C ALA A 199 12.19 -13.32 14.28
N VAL A 200 11.39 -13.08 15.32
CA VAL A 200 10.21 -12.21 15.29
C VAL A 200 10.35 -11.17 16.38
N VAL A 201 10.04 -9.92 16.05
CA VAL A 201 9.93 -8.79 16.96
C VAL A 201 8.47 -8.35 16.99
N SER A 202 7.87 -8.28 18.17
CA SER A 202 6.48 -7.83 18.30
C SER A 202 6.19 -7.15 19.64
N ASP A 203 5.00 -6.55 19.80
CA ASP A 203 4.51 -6.21 21.15
C ASP A 203 4.37 -7.48 22.01
N GLY A 204 4.37 -7.30 23.34
CA GLY A 204 4.27 -8.34 24.35
C GLY A 204 2.85 -8.81 24.67
N GLN A 205 1.87 -8.46 23.83
CA GLN A 205 0.51 -8.98 23.95
C GLN A 205 0.51 -10.51 23.88
N ARG A 206 -0.29 -11.15 24.74
CA ARG A 206 -0.32 -12.60 24.88
C ARG A 206 -0.72 -13.28 23.57
N GLU A 207 -1.71 -12.72 22.90
CA GLU A 207 -2.30 -13.23 21.67
C GLU A 207 -1.25 -13.27 20.54
N ILE A 208 -0.40 -12.25 20.43
CA ILE A 208 0.72 -12.23 19.48
C ILE A 208 1.75 -13.30 19.82
N ARG A 209 2.12 -13.42 21.10
CA ARG A 209 3.11 -14.40 21.56
C ARG A 209 2.66 -15.84 21.30
N GLU A 210 1.40 -16.15 21.60
CA GLU A 210 0.82 -17.45 21.32
C GLU A 210 0.79 -17.74 19.82
N ALA A 211 0.40 -16.76 19.00
CA ALA A 211 0.34 -16.91 17.56
C ALA A 211 1.74 -17.13 16.93
N VAL A 212 2.74 -16.36 17.37
CA VAL A 212 4.13 -16.51 16.93
C VAL A 212 4.67 -17.88 17.31
N LYS A 213 4.48 -18.32 18.55
CA LYS A 213 4.91 -19.66 19.00
C LYS A 213 4.25 -20.78 18.17
N LYS A 214 2.99 -20.60 17.76
CA LYS A 214 2.24 -21.59 16.98
C LYS A 214 2.68 -21.65 15.50
N VAL A 215 3.01 -20.52 14.88
CA VAL A 215 3.34 -20.47 13.44
C VAL A 215 4.84 -20.50 13.16
N PHE A 216 5.66 -19.94 14.05
CA PHE A 216 7.11 -19.85 13.96
C PHE A 216 7.79 -20.39 15.24
N PRO A 217 7.58 -21.67 15.61
CA PRO A 217 8.10 -22.23 16.87
C PRO A 217 9.63 -22.19 16.98
N GLU A 218 10.33 -22.26 15.84
CA GLU A 218 11.80 -22.24 15.75
C GLU A 218 12.41 -20.82 15.70
N ALA A 219 11.57 -19.78 15.70
CA ALA A 219 12.04 -18.40 15.62
C ALA A 219 12.30 -17.84 17.01
N GLU A 220 13.43 -17.16 17.17
CA GLU A 220 13.69 -16.36 18.37
C GLU A 220 12.63 -15.25 18.49
N HIS A 221 11.91 -15.20 19.61
CA HIS A 221 10.87 -14.19 19.80
C HIS A 221 11.33 -13.10 20.76
N GLN A 222 11.60 -11.92 20.21
CA GLN A 222 11.96 -10.73 20.95
C GLN A 222 10.76 -9.79 21.14
N LEU A 223 10.63 -9.19 22.31
CA LEU A 223 9.69 -8.10 22.53
C LEU A 223 10.23 -6.78 21.97
N CYS A 224 9.36 -6.01 21.35
CA CYS A 224 9.69 -4.72 20.75
C CYS A 224 10.15 -3.74 21.85
N GLN A 225 11.41 -3.31 21.74
CA GLN A 225 12.01 -2.38 22.70
C GLN A 225 11.25 -1.06 22.80
N PHE A 226 10.69 -0.57 21.70
CA PHE A 226 9.86 0.64 21.70
C PHE A 226 8.63 0.47 22.60
N HIS A 227 7.87 -0.63 22.43
CA HIS A 227 6.69 -0.89 23.26
C HIS A 227 7.07 -1.12 24.71
N TYR A 228 8.16 -1.83 24.98
CA TYR A 228 8.68 -2.02 26.32
C TYR A 228 9.00 -0.68 27.00
N LEU A 229 9.84 0.16 26.38
CA LEU A 229 10.23 1.46 26.93
C LEU A 229 9.02 2.40 27.12
N LYS A 230 8.10 2.41 26.15
CA LYS A 230 6.85 3.18 26.23
C LYS A 230 5.98 2.72 27.41
N ASN A 231 5.91 1.42 27.67
CA ASN A 231 5.14 0.87 28.79
C ASN A 231 5.81 1.19 30.13
N VAL A 232 7.14 1.06 30.25
CA VAL A 232 7.90 1.45 31.44
C VAL A 232 7.73 2.95 31.74
N ALA A 233 7.82 3.80 30.71
CA ALA A 233 7.68 5.25 30.85
C ALA A 233 6.24 5.72 31.10
N ARG A 234 5.22 4.85 30.97
CA ARG A 234 3.80 5.24 31.04
C ARG A 234 3.46 6.05 32.28
N ARG A 235 3.91 5.60 33.45
CA ARG A 235 3.62 6.26 34.72
C ARG A 235 4.26 7.66 34.82
N ILE A 236 5.49 7.81 34.31
CA ILE A 236 6.19 9.09 34.24
C ILE A 236 5.45 10.04 33.30
N ILE A 237 5.04 9.55 32.12
CA ILE A 237 4.27 10.33 31.14
C ILE A 237 2.92 10.78 31.72
N GLU A 238 2.24 9.93 32.50
CA GLU A 238 0.98 10.29 33.14
C GLU A 238 1.14 11.37 34.22
N LEU A 239 2.20 11.28 35.03
CA LEU A 239 2.54 12.29 36.03
C LEU A 239 2.88 13.63 35.38
N ASP A 240 3.72 13.61 34.34
CA ASP A 240 4.09 14.81 33.57
C ASP A 240 2.85 15.48 32.94
N ARG A 241 1.96 14.69 32.31
CA ARG A 241 0.69 15.20 31.77
C ARG A 241 -0.18 15.83 32.85
N LYS A 242 -0.25 15.24 34.04
CA LYS A 242 -1.01 15.78 35.17
C LYS A 242 -0.39 17.10 35.65
N LEU A 243 0.93 17.17 35.78
CA LEU A 243 1.65 18.39 36.13
C LEU A 243 1.41 19.49 35.10
N ALA A 244 1.60 19.20 33.81
CA ALA A 244 1.35 20.15 32.73
C ALA A 244 -0.11 20.63 32.66
N LYS A 245 -1.08 19.76 33.01
CA LYS A 245 -2.50 20.14 33.13
C LYS A 245 -2.72 21.10 34.31
N ASN A 246 -2.10 20.83 35.46
CA ASN A 246 -2.20 21.67 36.65
C ASN A 246 -1.52 23.03 36.44
N LEU A 247 -0.30 23.07 35.91
CA LEU A 247 0.40 24.31 35.58
C LEU A 247 -0.41 25.17 34.61
N ARG A 248 -0.96 24.57 33.54
CA ARG A 248 -1.83 25.29 32.61
C ARG A 248 -3.09 25.85 33.28
N ARG A 249 -3.62 25.18 34.31
CA ARG A 249 -4.76 25.69 35.08
C ARG A 249 -4.37 26.91 35.93
N GLU A 250 -3.23 26.85 36.61
CA GLU A 250 -2.76 27.96 37.44
C GLU A 250 -2.35 29.17 36.60
N VAL A 251 -1.62 28.97 35.49
CA VAL A 251 -1.28 30.06 34.55
C VAL A 251 -2.54 30.76 34.02
N ARG A 252 -3.61 30.02 33.72
CA ARG A 252 -4.91 30.60 33.30
C ARG A 252 -5.60 31.43 34.40
N ARG A 253 -5.23 31.25 35.67
CA ARG A 253 -5.76 32.01 36.80
C ARG A 253 -4.98 33.31 37.04
N LEU A 254 -3.72 33.38 36.60
CA LEU A 254 -2.90 34.58 36.71
C LEU A 254 -3.58 35.77 36.01
N LYS A 255 -3.49 36.92 36.68
CA LYS A 255 -4.12 38.16 36.22
C LYS A 255 -3.50 38.61 34.89
N GLU A 256 -2.17 38.57 34.74
CA GLU A 256 -1.52 38.98 33.48
C GLU A 256 -1.96 38.12 32.30
N PHE A 257 -2.13 36.80 32.50
CA PHE A 257 -2.60 35.90 31.44
C PHE A 257 -4.06 36.22 31.04
N ARG A 258 -4.94 36.49 32.02
CA ARG A 258 -6.34 36.87 31.76
C ARG A 258 -6.45 38.21 31.04
N ASP A 259 -5.64 39.19 31.45
CA ASP A 259 -5.64 40.53 30.89
C ASP A 259 -5.06 40.53 29.47
N GLY A 260 -3.97 39.79 29.24
CA GLY A 260 -3.42 39.54 27.90
C GLY A 260 -4.42 38.86 26.96
N ARG A 261 -5.22 37.91 27.46
CA ARG A 261 -6.29 37.26 26.68
C ARG A 261 -7.42 38.22 26.30
N LYS A 262 -7.82 39.11 27.22
CA LYS A 262 -8.83 40.15 26.97
C LYS A 262 -8.33 41.18 25.96
N LEU A 263 -7.05 41.54 26.00
CA LEU A 263 -6.40 42.41 25.02
C LEU A 263 -6.38 41.76 23.64
N ALA A 264 -5.99 40.48 23.55
CA ALA A 264 -5.96 39.73 22.29
C ALA A 264 -7.37 39.56 21.67
N SER A 265 -8.40 39.26 22.46
CA SER A 265 -9.78 39.12 21.96
C SER A 265 -10.42 40.45 21.54
N ARG A 266 -10.05 41.56 22.20
CA ARG A 266 -10.43 42.92 21.78
C ARG A 266 -9.72 43.37 20.50
N GLY A 267 -8.45 43.02 20.33
CA GLY A 267 -7.69 43.27 19.10
C GLY A 267 -8.24 42.49 17.89
N PHE A 268 -8.74 41.27 18.11
CA PHE A 268 -9.36 40.47 17.06
C PHE A 268 -10.72 41.04 16.61
N LYS A 269 -11.56 41.50 17.56
CA LYS A 269 -12.84 42.16 17.23
C LYS A 269 -12.69 43.50 16.49
N LYS A 270 -11.60 44.24 16.73
CA LYS A 270 -11.34 45.50 16.01
C LYS A 270 -10.89 45.30 14.55
N ARG A 271 -10.32 44.14 14.20
CA ARG A 271 -9.89 43.82 12.82
C ARG A 271 -10.97 43.14 11.97
N SER A 272 -12.06 42.68 12.58
CA SER A 272 -13.20 42.06 11.87
C SER A 272 -14.35 43.04 11.58
N LEU A 273 -14.16 44.33 11.87
CA LEU A 273 -15.14 45.41 11.69
C LEU A 273 -14.59 46.58 10.84
N SER A 274 -13.52 46.34 10.08
CA SER A 274 -12.91 47.28 9.14
C SER A 274 -12.93 46.71 7.73
#